data_AF-A0A6G0QID6-F1
#
_entry.id   AF-A0A6G0QID6-F1
#
_cell.length_a   1.000
_cell.length_b   1.000
_cell.length_c   1.000
_cell.angle_alpha   90.00
_cell.angle_beta   90.00
_cell.angle_gamma   90.00
#
_symmetry.space_group_name_H-M   'P 1'
#
loop_
_entity.id
_entity.type
_entity.pdbx_description
1 polymer ?
#
loop_
_entity_poly.entity_id
_entity_poly.type
_entity_poly.pdbx_seq_one_letter_code
_entity_poly.pdbx_strand_id
1 'polypeptide(L)'
;MASPDGPMLQRDPSRAAEDDREVDENRNLNVASNRMGGHDLRVLRDNVATLTENLVNANGKRASTGTDATSTDPSYAQNKRVRAKKRLDEIQREIDDLEKRQSSSGGDLMGMLLLLQKDSDRRLQSEERRRREDREERIEAEKRERAEREQTRREEAEAETRRRQDAAEATLQLREDMRREDAARQAALDSEREENKRRYEERLAFNREEARQRREQMMMLLSSLQKK
;
A
#
# COMPACT_ATOMS: atom_id res chain seq x y z
N MET A 1 88.74 16.41 5.72
CA MET A 1 89.62 16.31 6.92
C MET A 1 89.96 14.84 7.12
N ALA A 2 91.12 14.40 6.62
CA ALA A 2 91.68 13.10 7.00
C ALA A 2 92.15 13.20 8.46
N SER A 3 91.98 12.13 9.24
CA SER A 3 92.56 12.06 10.59
C SER A 3 94.05 12.43 10.53
N PRO A 4 94.57 13.22 11.50
CA PRO A 4 95.95 13.70 11.46
C PRO A 4 97.01 12.59 11.38
N ASP A 5 96.66 11.35 11.74
CA ASP A 5 97.53 10.16 11.74
C ASP A 5 97.17 9.12 10.66
N GLY A 6 96.38 9.47 9.64
CA GLY A 6 96.00 8.56 8.55
C GLY A 6 96.96 8.61 7.34
N PRO A 7 97.05 7.53 6.53
CA PRO A 7 97.84 7.55 5.29
C PRO A 7 97.32 8.64 4.34
N MET A 8 98.23 9.38 3.71
CA MET A 8 97.87 10.44 2.76
C MET A 8 97.23 9.83 1.51
N LEU A 9 95.94 10.10 1.30
CA LEU A 9 95.20 9.64 0.12
C LEU A 9 95.49 10.58 -1.05
N GLN A 10 95.93 10.04 -2.19
CA GLN A 10 96.27 10.80 -3.40
C GLN A 10 95.56 10.21 -4.63
N ARG A 11 95.39 11.04 -5.67
CA ARG A 11 94.89 10.59 -6.98
C ARG A 11 95.95 9.72 -7.66
N ASP A 12 95.51 8.69 -8.37
CA ASP A 12 96.40 7.91 -9.22
C ASP A 12 96.67 8.68 -10.55
N PRO A 13 97.90 9.17 -10.79
CA PRO A 13 98.20 9.93 -11.99
C PRO A 13 98.14 9.07 -13.27
N SER A 14 98.24 7.74 -13.15
CA SER A 14 98.20 6.84 -14.31
C SER A 14 96.83 6.79 -14.98
N ARG A 15 95.76 7.14 -14.25
CA ARG A 15 94.37 7.13 -14.72
C ARG A 15 93.85 8.48 -15.21
N ALA A 16 94.69 9.52 -15.23
CA ALA A 16 94.25 10.88 -15.57
C ALA A 16 93.55 10.98 -16.93
N ALA A 17 94.08 10.29 -17.96
CA ALA A 17 93.49 10.30 -19.30
C ALA A 17 92.15 9.56 -19.39
N GLU A 18 91.94 8.53 -18.57
CA GLU A 18 90.66 7.81 -18.49
C GLU A 18 89.62 8.63 -17.71
N ASP A 19 90.05 9.26 -16.61
CA ASP A 19 89.22 10.15 -15.81
C ASP A 19 88.68 11.33 -16.65
N ASP A 20 89.52 11.93 -17.50
CA ASP A 20 89.10 13.05 -18.36
C ASP A 20 88.04 12.61 -19.38
N ARG A 21 88.20 11.41 -19.97
CA ARG A 21 87.18 10.81 -20.84
C ARG A 21 85.88 10.52 -20.10
N GLU A 22 85.97 9.99 -18.89
CA GLU A 22 84.79 9.68 -18.06
C GLU A 22 84.01 10.95 -17.70
N VAL A 23 84.70 12.07 -17.44
CA VAL A 23 84.09 13.38 -17.20
C VAL A 23 83.43 13.93 -18.47
N ASP A 24 84.05 13.73 -19.63
CA ASP A 24 83.48 14.13 -20.92
C ASP A 24 82.24 13.32 -21.30
N GLU A 25 82.22 12.02 -21.01
CA GLU A 25 81.07 11.15 -21.23
C GLU A 25 79.94 11.44 -20.22
N ASN A 26 80.29 11.77 -18.97
CA ASN A 26 79.35 11.94 -17.87
C ASN A 26 79.30 13.38 -17.34
N ARG A 27 79.15 14.37 -18.22
CA ARG A 27 79.14 15.82 -17.88
C ARG A 27 78.11 16.24 -16.83
N ASN A 28 77.05 15.45 -16.66
CA ASN A 28 75.97 15.73 -15.70
C ASN A 28 76.21 15.10 -14.32
N LEU A 29 77.27 14.30 -14.16
CA LEU A 29 77.63 13.69 -12.88
C LEU A 29 78.68 14.55 -12.18
N ASN A 30 78.56 14.60 -10.85
CA ASN A 30 79.46 15.39 -10.04
C ASN A 30 80.64 14.54 -9.58
N VAL A 31 81.84 15.09 -9.75
CA VAL A 31 83.10 14.43 -9.41
C VAL A 31 83.41 14.52 -7.91
N ALA A 32 82.77 15.45 -7.21
CA ALA A 32 82.90 15.65 -5.78
C ALA A 32 81.59 15.39 -5.04
N SER A 33 81.68 15.02 -3.76
CA SER A 33 80.51 14.78 -2.91
C SER A 33 80.46 15.70 -1.70
N ASN A 34 79.36 16.45 -1.58
CA ASN A 34 79.10 17.32 -0.42
C ASN A 34 78.96 16.54 0.90
N ARG A 35 78.55 15.26 0.85
CA ARG A 35 78.53 14.40 2.05
C ARG A 35 79.93 14.12 2.59
N MET A 36 80.93 14.17 1.72
CA MET A 36 82.35 14.07 2.07
C MET A 36 83.01 15.45 2.17
N GLY A 37 82.25 16.53 2.36
CA GLY A 37 82.78 17.89 2.46
C GLY A 37 83.33 18.46 1.14
N GLY A 38 82.84 17.97 -0.01
CA GLY A 38 83.27 18.42 -1.34
C GLY A 38 84.55 17.73 -1.84
N HIS A 39 84.97 16.64 -1.22
CA HIS A 39 86.13 15.86 -1.68
C HIS A 39 85.84 15.10 -2.98
N ASP A 40 86.87 14.99 -3.82
CA ASP A 40 86.85 14.25 -5.10
C ASP A 40 86.64 12.75 -4.83
N LEU A 41 85.58 12.20 -5.43
CA LEU A 41 85.18 10.80 -5.28
C LEU A 41 86.21 9.82 -5.87
N ARG A 42 86.99 10.28 -6.84
CA ARG A 42 88.02 9.46 -7.50
C ARG A 42 89.18 9.16 -6.55
N VAL A 43 89.50 10.06 -5.61
CA VAL A 43 90.48 9.77 -4.54
C VAL A 43 90.02 8.60 -3.67
N LEU A 44 88.72 8.52 -3.37
CA LEU A 44 88.15 7.39 -2.65
C LEU A 44 88.29 6.09 -3.45
N ARG A 45 87.95 6.11 -4.74
CA ARG A 45 88.09 4.97 -5.67
C ARG A 45 89.52 4.45 -5.71
N ASP A 46 90.49 5.34 -5.91
CA ASP A 46 91.89 4.97 -6.08
C ASP A 46 92.50 4.42 -4.77
N ASN A 47 91.95 4.82 -3.62
CA ASN A 47 92.44 4.42 -2.30
C ASN A 47 91.50 3.43 -1.56
N VAL A 48 90.55 2.79 -2.24
CA VAL A 48 89.65 1.81 -1.58
C VAL A 48 90.45 0.68 -0.93
N ALA A 49 91.53 0.22 -1.58
CA ALA A 49 92.37 -0.85 -1.06
C ALA A 49 93.00 -0.46 0.28
N THR A 50 93.65 0.70 0.36
CA THR A 50 94.28 1.19 1.61
C THR A 50 93.25 1.49 2.70
N LEU A 51 92.05 1.98 2.32
CA LEU A 51 90.95 2.21 3.27
C LEU A 51 90.31 0.91 3.80
N THR A 52 90.48 -0.21 3.10
CA THR A 52 89.85 -1.50 3.45
C THR A 52 90.83 -2.54 3.99
N GLU A 53 92.14 -2.30 3.87
CA GLU A 53 93.23 -3.22 4.23
C GLU A 53 93.17 -3.71 5.69
N ASN A 54 92.63 -2.90 6.61
CA ASN A 54 92.47 -3.27 8.03
C ASN A 54 91.03 -3.70 8.42
N LEU A 55 90.07 -3.62 7.49
CA LEU A 55 88.67 -3.92 7.78
C LEU A 55 88.29 -5.38 7.44
N VAL A 56 89.10 -6.04 6.62
CA VAL A 56 88.74 -7.32 6.00
C VAL A 56 89.91 -8.29 6.13
N ASN A 57 89.66 -9.50 6.63
CA ASN A 57 90.69 -10.54 6.71
C ASN A 57 91.00 -11.13 5.31
N ALA A 58 92.05 -11.95 5.20
CA ALA A 58 92.49 -12.59 3.95
C ALA A 58 91.39 -13.41 3.22
N ASN A 59 90.25 -13.69 3.87
CA ASN A 59 89.08 -14.37 3.30
C ASN A 59 87.91 -13.43 2.94
N GLY A 60 88.11 -12.12 2.91
CA GLY A 60 87.07 -11.18 2.46
C GLY A 60 85.96 -10.91 3.49
N LYS A 61 86.12 -11.34 4.76
CA LYS A 61 85.12 -11.12 5.83
C LYS A 61 85.56 -10.01 6.79
N ARG A 62 84.58 -9.22 7.28
CA ARG A 62 84.81 -8.14 8.27
C ARG A 62 85.56 -8.68 9.50
N ALA A 63 86.65 -8.03 9.88
CA ALA A 63 87.41 -8.38 11.08
C ALA A 63 86.54 -8.16 12.33
N SER A 64 86.38 -9.21 13.15
CA SER A 64 85.59 -9.17 14.38
C SER A 64 86.38 -8.48 15.48
N THR A 65 86.10 -7.20 15.75
CA THR A 65 86.52 -6.54 16.99
C THR A 65 85.64 -7.03 18.13
N GLY A 66 85.99 -8.18 18.69
CA GLY A 66 85.26 -8.80 19.80
C GLY A 66 85.43 -8.02 21.09
N THR A 67 84.33 -7.53 21.63
CA THR A 67 84.18 -7.28 23.08
C THR A 67 82.98 -8.10 23.54
N ASP A 68 83.28 -9.31 24.05
CA ASP A 68 82.34 -10.09 24.84
C ASP A 68 82.15 -9.38 26.18
N ALA A 69 81.04 -8.66 26.31
CA ALA A 69 80.50 -8.24 27.59
C ALA A 69 79.10 -8.84 27.72
N THR A 70 78.98 -9.75 28.67
CA THR A 70 77.74 -10.29 29.23
C THR A 70 76.87 -9.15 29.75
N SER A 71 76.05 -8.54 28.89
CA SER A 71 74.96 -7.67 29.33
C SER A 71 73.67 -8.50 29.36
N THR A 72 73.18 -8.75 30.57
CA THR A 72 71.84 -9.32 30.84
C THR A 72 70.69 -8.38 30.42
N ASP A 73 71.00 -7.19 29.90
CA ASP A 73 70.02 -6.29 29.31
C ASP A 73 69.73 -6.64 27.85
N PRO A 74 68.44 -6.78 27.46
CA PRO A 74 68.07 -7.01 26.09
C PRO A 74 68.55 -5.85 25.21
N SER A 75 69.38 -6.17 24.21
CA SER A 75 69.82 -5.22 23.18
C SER A 75 68.63 -4.42 22.62
N TYR A 76 68.86 -3.15 22.26
CA TYR A 76 67.86 -2.27 21.64
C TYR A 76 67.08 -2.95 20.50
N ALA A 77 67.72 -3.82 19.72
CA ALA A 77 67.09 -4.61 18.67
C ALA A 77 66.04 -5.61 19.21
N GLN A 78 66.32 -6.26 20.34
CA GLN A 78 65.42 -7.18 21.03
C GLN A 78 64.18 -6.42 21.55
N ASN A 79 64.40 -5.28 22.20
CA ASN A 79 63.32 -4.40 22.70
C ASN A 79 62.44 -3.87 21.56
N LYS A 80 63.03 -3.54 20.40
CA LYS A 80 62.29 -3.13 19.20
C LYS A 80 61.40 -4.26 18.68
N ARG A 81 61.90 -5.50 18.64
CA ARG A 81 61.12 -6.69 18.24
C ARG A 81 59.96 -6.96 19.18
N VAL A 82 60.18 -6.90 20.50
CA VAL A 82 59.13 -7.10 21.51
C VAL A 82 58.05 -6.02 21.39
N ARG A 83 58.42 -4.75 21.19
CA ARG A 83 57.47 -3.65 20.94
C ARG A 83 56.66 -3.84 19.66
N ALA A 84 57.31 -4.28 18.59
CA ALA A 84 56.64 -4.57 17.33
C ALA A 84 55.64 -5.72 17.48
N LYS A 85 56.04 -6.81 18.16
CA LYS A 85 55.16 -7.94 18.45
C LYS A 85 53.94 -7.51 19.27
N LYS A 86 54.15 -6.74 20.33
CA LYS A 86 53.05 -6.21 21.15
C LYS A 86 52.06 -5.38 20.32
N ARG A 87 52.56 -4.53 19.41
CA ARG A 87 51.69 -3.78 18.49
C ARG A 87 50.93 -4.68 17.53
N LEU A 88 51.56 -5.73 17.01
CA LEU A 88 50.87 -6.69 16.13
C LEU A 88 49.79 -7.46 16.89
N ASP A 89 50.07 -7.89 18.12
CA ASP A 89 49.09 -8.57 18.97
C ASP A 89 47.90 -7.66 19.32
N GLU A 90 48.15 -6.37 19.50
CA GLU A 90 47.14 -5.35 19.77
C GLU A 90 46.27 -5.06 18.53
N ILE A 91 46.89 -4.94 17.34
CA ILE A 91 46.18 -4.84 16.07
C ILE A 91 45.32 -6.09 15.82
N GLN A 92 45.83 -7.29 16.11
CA GLN A 92 45.06 -8.52 15.94
C GLN A 92 43.82 -8.54 16.84
N ARG A 93 43.95 -8.11 18.10
CA ARG A 93 42.80 -7.98 18.99
C ARG A 93 41.76 -6.98 18.48
N GLU A 94 42.19 -5.84 17.96
CA GLU A 94 41.26 -4.85 17.39
C GLU A 94 40.51 -5.41 16.17
N ILE A 95 41.18 -6.19 15.31
CA ILE A 95 40.55 -6.88 14.19
C ILE A 95 39.49 -7.86 14.69
N ASP A 96 39.83 -8.72 15.65
CA ASP A 96 38.91 -9.72 16.20
C ASP A 96 37.68 -9.07 16.86
N ASP A 97 37.86 -7.93 17.53
CA ASP A 97 36.76 -7.19 18.15
C ASP A 97 35.87 -6.46 17.13
N LEU A 98 36.44 -5.93 16.05
CA LEU A 98 35.67 -5.38 14.94
C LEU A 98 34.85 -6.47 14.23
N GLU A 99 35.43 -7.65 14.03
CA GLU A 99 34.75 -8.78 13.38
C GLU A 99 33.56 -9.30 14.22
N LYS A 100 33.71 -9.36 15.55
CA LYS A 100 32.60 -9.66 16.48
C LYS A 100 31.48 -8.62 16.43
N ARG A 101 31.82 -7.33 16.34
CA ARG A 101 30.83 -6.26 16.22
C ARG A 101 30.09 -6.33 14.88
N GLN A 102 30.81 -6.58 13.78
CA GLN A 102 30.23 -6.72 12.46
C GLN A 102 29.26 -7.92 12.37
N SER A 103 29.66 -9.06 12.94
CA SER A 103 28.80 -10.27 12.98
C SER A 103 27.56 -10.08 13.86
N SER A 104 27.62 -9.27 14.91
CA SER A 104 26.42 -8.91 15.71
C SER A 104 25.49 -7.91 15.00
N SER A 105 26.04 -6.98 14.22
CA SER A 105 25.27 -5.91 13.53
C SER A 105 24.55 -6.41 12.26
N GLY A 106 25.12 -7.38 11.55
CA GLY A 106 24.51 -7.96 10.35
C GLY A 106 23.17 -8.66 10.61
N GLY A 107 22.98 -9.23 11.80
CA GLY A 107 21.72 -9.85 12.22
C GLY A 107 20.62 -8.82 12.51
N ASP A 108 20.98 -7.67 13.06
CA ASP A 108 20.05 -6.61 13.46
C ASP A 108 19.47 -5.88 12.23
N LEU A 109 20.32 -5.60 11.24
CA LEU A 109 19.88 -5.04 9.95
C LEU A 109 18.95 -5.99 9.18
N MET A 110 19.25 -7.29 9.17
CA MET A 110 18.38 -8.30 8.55
C MET A 110 17.03 -8.38 9.29
N GLY A 111 17.05 -8.36 10.62
CA GLY A 111 15.83 -8.32 11.44
C GLY A 111 14.99 -7.08 11.16
N MET A 112 15.62 -5.92 11.01
CA MET A 112 14.95 -4.67 10.65
C MET A 112 14.35 -4.70 9.24
N LEU A 113 15.06 -5.26 8.25
CA LEU A 113 14.52 -5.46 6.89
C LEU A 113 13.30 -6.37 6.88
N LEU A 114 13.35 -7.49 7.62
CA LEU A 114 12.24 -8.44 7.74
C LEU A 114 11.01 -7.80 8.39
N LEU A 115 11.20 -6.93 9.39
CA LEU A 115 10.12 -6.19 10.01
C LEU A 115 9.45 -5.22 9.02
N LEU A 116 10.25 -4.45 8.26
CA LEU A 116 9.74 -3.53 7.25
C LEU A 116 9.00 -4.25 6.12
N GLN A 117 9.51 -5.40 5.68
CA GLN A 117 8.83 -6.24 4.70
C GLN A 117 7.49 -6.74 5.23
N LYS A 118 7.47 -7.29 6.45
CA LYS A 118 6.24 -7.77 7.09
C LYS A 118 5.21 -6.66 7.30
N ASP A 119 5.65 -5.47 7.68
CA ASP A 119 4.77 -4.30 7.81
C ASP A 119 4.21 -3.84 6.47
N SER A 120 5.02 -3.90 5.41
CA SER A 120 4.58 -3.60 4.04
C SER A 120 3.53 -4.61 3.58
N ASP A 121 3.75 -5.90 3.81
CA ASP A 121 2.81 -6.97 3.46
C ASP A 121 1.49 -6.82 4.23
N ARG A 122 1.56 -6.49 5.52
CA ARG A 122 0.36 -6.25 6.35
C ARG A 122 -0.45 -5.06 5.83
N ARG A 123 0.21 -3.97 5.43
CA ARG A 123 -0.45 -2.80 4.84
C ARG A 123 -1.09 -3.16 3.50
N LEU A 124 -0.38 -3.90 2.65
CA LEU A 124 -0.88 -4.33 1.35
C LEU A 124 -2.13 -5.20 1.49
N GLN A 125 -2.12 -6.18 2.39
CA GLN A 125 -3.27 -7.04 2.66
C GLN A 125 -4.48 -6.23 3.19
N SER A 126 -4.24 -5.26 4.06
CA SER A 126 -5.30 -4.38 4.56
C SER A 126 -5.90 -3.51 3.45
N GLU A 127 -5.08 -2.97 2.55
CA GLU A 127 -5.57 -2.19 1.42
C GLU A 127 -6.31 -3.07 0.41
N GLU A 128 -5.80 -4.26 0.12
CA GLU A 128 -6.46 -5.20 -0.79
C GLU A 128 -7.83 -5.61 -0.26
N ARG A 129 -7.93 -5.86 1.05
CA ARG A 129 -9.21 -6.15 1.72
C ARG A 129 -10.19 -4.99 1.57
N ARG A 130 -9.77 -3.74 1.81
CA ARG A 130 -10.63 -2.57 1.58
C ARG A 130 -11.08 -2.45 0.13
N ARG A 131 -10.19 -2.70 -0.84
CA ARG A 131 -10.56 -2.66 -2.27
C ARG A 131 -11.57 -3.75 -2.64
N ARG A 132 -11.56 -4.90 -1.96
CA ARG A 132 -12.58 -5.95 -2.15
C ARG A 132 -13.89 -5.54 -1.51
N GLU A 133 -13.86 -5.09 -0.27
CA GLU A 133 -15.03 -4.59 0.47
C GLU A 133 -15.72 -3.45 -0.30
N ASP A 134 -14.99 -2.47 -0.82
CA ASP A 134 -15.54 -1.37 -1.64
C ASP A 134 -16.22 -1.89 -2.93
N ARG A 135 -15.69 -2.93 -3.57
CA ARG A 135 -16.30 -3.52 -4.77
C ARG A 135 -17.57 -4.27 -4.41
N GLU A 136 -17.54 -5.03 -3.32
CA GLU A 136 -18.70 -5.77 -2.81
C GLU A 136 -19.81 -4.81 -2.38
N GLU A 137 -19.47 -3.73 -1.68
CA GLU A 137 -20.43 -2.70 -1.27
C GLU A 137 -21.10 -2.03 -2.48
N ARG A 138 -20.34 -1.74 -3.55
CA ARG A 138 -20.91 -1.20 -4.79
C ARG A 138 -21.89 -2.17 -5.45
N ILE A 139 -21.57 -3.46 -5.48
CA ILE A 139 -22.45 -4.50 -6.03
C ILE A 139 -23.70 -4.65 -5.17
N GLU A 140 -23.56 -4.64 -3.84
CA GLU A 140 -24.69 -4.71 -2.92
C GLU A 140 -25.60 -3.48 -3.02
N ALA A 141 -25.03 -2.29 -3.13
CA ALA A 141 -25.78 -1.05 -3.34
C ALA A 141 -26.58 -1.09 -4.64
N GLU A 142 -25.97 -1.51 -5.76
CA GLU A 142 -26.66 -1.69 -7.04
C GLU A 142 -27.79 -2.74 -6.93
N LYS A 143 -27.53 -3.85 -6.24
CA LYS A 143 -28.53 -4.91 -6.02
C LYS A 143 -29.71 -4.41 -5.19
N ARG A 144 -29.45 -3.63 -4.13
CA ARG A 144 -30.49 -3.02 -3.29
C ARG A 144 -31.31 -2.03 -4.09
N GLU A 145 -30.67 -1.15 -4.85
CA GLU A 145 -31.35 -0.19 -5.72
C GLU A 145 -32.23 -0.90 -6.77
N ARG A 146 -31.71 -1.96 -7.40
CA ARG A 146 -32.51 -2.77 -8.34
C ARG A 146 -33.71 -3.42 -7.64
N ALA A 147 -33.53 -3.94 -6.44
CA ALA A 147 -34.60 -4.56 -5.65
C ALA A 147 -35.68 -3.54 -5.25
N GLU A 148 -35.29 -2.33 -4.82
CA GLU A 148 -36.22 -1.25 -4.51
C GLU A 148 -37.03 -0.84 -5.75
N ARG A 149 -36.36 -0.63 -6.89
CA ARG A 149 -37.05 -0.32 -8.16
C ARG A 149 -38.01 -1.42 -8.61
N GLU A 150 -37.69 -2.68 -8.30
CA GLU A 150 -38.59 -3.80 -8.60
C GLU A 150 -39.77 -3.86 -7.62
N GLN A 151 -39.53 -3.61 -6.32
CA GLN A 151 -40.60 -3.49 -5.33
C GLN A 151 -41.56 -2.36 -5.68
N THR A 152 -41.06 -1.17 -6.01
CA THR A 152 -41.92 -0.04 -6.43
C THR A 152 -42.78 -0.40 -7.64
N ARG A 153 -42.20 -1.10 -8.64
CA ARG A 153 -42.97 -1.55 -9.83
C ARG A 153 -44.04 -2.58 -9.47
N ARG A 154 -43.76 -3.49 -8.53
CA ARG A 154 -44.74 -4.48 -8.07
C ARG A 154 -45.85 -3.82 -7.27
N GLU A 155 -45.51 -2.94 -6.33
CA GLU A 155 -46.47 -2.17 -5.55
C GLU A 155 -47.35 -1.29 -6.43
N GLU A 156 -46.78 -0.63 -7.44
CA GLU A 156 -47.54 0.18 -8.40
C GLU A 156 -48.49 -0.68 -9.24
N ALA A 157 -48.05 -1.85 -9.70
CA ALA A 157 -48.91 -2.80 -10.43
C ALA A 157 -50.03 -3.36 -9.53
N GLU A 158 -49.75 -3.66 -8.26
CA GLU A 158 -50.76 -4.07 -7.29
C GLU A 158 -51.75 -2.94 -6.97
N ALA A 159 -51.26 -1.72 -6.82
CA ALA A 159 -52.12 -0.56 -6.61
C ALA A 159 -53.00 -0.28 -7.84
N GLU A 160 -52.48 -0.44 -9.06
CA GLU A 160 -53.26 -0.29 -10.27
C GLU A 160 -54.33 -1.38 -10.40
N THR A 161 -54.01 -2.64 -10.09
CA THR A 161 -54.99 -3.73 -10.12
C THR A 161 -56.10 -3.51 -9.10
N ARG A 162 -55.78 -3.05 -7.88
CA ARG A 162 -56.78 -2.66 -6.88
C ARG A 162 -57.67 -1.53 -7.38
N ARG A 163 -57.10 -0.44 -7.93
CA ARG A 163 -57.89 0.66 -8.51
C ARG A 163 -58.82 0.19 -9.62
N ARG A 164 -58.39 -0.75 -10.46
CA ARG A 164 -59.23 -1.33 -11.51
C ARG A 164 -60.36 -2.18 -10.93
N GLN A 165 -60.08 -2.97 -9.89
CA GLN A 165 -61.09 -3.75 -9.19
C GLN A 165 -62.12 -2.83 -8.52
N ASP A 166 -61.67 -1.84 -7.75
CA ASP A 166 -62.55 -0.87 -7.08
C ASP A 166 -63.43 -0.11 -8.09
N ALA A 167 -62.85 0.31 -9.23
CA ALA A 167 -63.61 0.94 -10.30
C ALA A 167 -64.65 0.00 -10.91
N ALA A 168 -64.29 -1.27 -11.16
CA ALA A 168 -65.22 -2.26 -11.68
C ALA A 168 -66.36 -2.54 -10.69
N GLU A 169 -66.06 -2.69 -9.40
CA GLU A 169 -67.05 -2.87 -8.34
C GLU A 169 -67.98 -1.65 -8.23
N ALA A 170 -67.45 -0.42 -8.26
CA ALA A 170 -68.26 0.79 -8.27
C ALA A 170 -69.21 0.84 -9.49
N THR A 171 -68.75 0.43 -10.67
CA THR A 171 -69.65 0.38 -11.86
C THR A 171 -70.75 -0.68 -11.73
N LEU A 172 -70.46 -1.81 -11.09
CA LEU A 172 -71.46 -2.84 -10.82
C LEU A 172 -72.48 -2.36 -9.79
N GLN A 173 -72.02 -1.75 -8.71
CA GLN A 173 -72.89 -1.17 -7.68
C GLN A 173 -73.84 -0.12 -8.26
N LEU A 174 -73.34 0.80 -9.09
CA LEU A 174 -74.19 1.79 -9.78
C LEU A 174 -75.25 1.12 -10.66
N ARG A 175 -74.92 0.04 -11.36
CA ARG A 175 -75.89 -0.71 -12.18
C ARG A 175 -76.93 -1.42 -11.32
N GLU A 176 -76.53 -1.98 -10.19
CA GLU A 176 -77.46 -2.63 -9.24
C GLU A 176 -78.39 -1.61 -8.59
N ASP A 177 -77.87 -0.46 -8.19
CA ASP A 177 -78.67 0.61 -7.59
C ASP A 177 -79.67 1.19 -8.59
N MET A 178 -79.26 1.39 -9.85
CA MET A 178 -80.18 1.75 -10.93
C MET A 178 -81.30 0.71 -11.11
N ARG A 179 -80.95 -0.59 -11.11
CA ARG A 179 -81.95 -1.66 -11.21
C ARG A 179 -82.90 -1.67 -10.01
N ARG A 180 -82.39 -1.42 -8.80
CA ARG A 180 -83.21 -1.34 -7.59
C ARG A 180 -84.14 -0.13 -7.64
N GLU A 181 -83.65 1.02 -8.08
CA GLU A 181 -84.46 2.24 -8.21
C GLU A 181 -85.55 2.06 -9.27
N ASP A 182 -85.22 1.51 -10.43
CA ASP A 182 -86.21 1.25 -11.49
C ASP A 182 -87.25 0.22 -11.05
N ALA A 183 -86.84 -0.86 -10.35
CA ALA A 183 -87.78 -1.82 -9.78
C ALA A 183 -88.70 -1.18 -8.73
N ALA A 184 -88.17 -0.29 -7.88
CA ALA A 184 -88.96 0.43 -6.89
C ALA A 184 -89.97 1.39 -7.57
N ARG A 185 -89.55 2.11 -8.62
CA ARG A 185 -90.44 2.97 -9.42
C ARG A 185 -91.55 2.17 -10.10
N GLN A 186 -91.23 1.02 -10.67
CA GLN A 186 -92.23 0.13 -11.29
C GLN A 186 -93.23 -0.39 -10.25
N ALA A 187 -92.75 -0.87 -9.10
CA ALA A 187 -93.62 -1.33 -8.02
C ALA A 187 -94.55 -0.21 -7.51
N ALA A 188 -94.06 1.02 -7.42
CA ALA A 188 -94.88 2.18 -7.05
C ALA A 188 -95.97 2.45 -8.09
N LEU A 189 -95.64 2.45 -9.39
CA LEU A 189 -96.62 2.62 -10.47
C LEU A 189 -97.69 1.52 -10.47
N ASP A 190 -97.30 0.27 -10.23
CA ASP A 190 -98.24 -0.84 -10.17
C ASP A 190 -99.14 -0.74 -8.93
N SER A 191 -98.61 -0.31 -7.78
CA SER A 191 -99.43 -0.04 -6.60
C SER A 191 -100.45 1.08 -6.83
N GLU A 192 -100.06 2.17 -7.51
CA GLU A 192 -100.96 3.27 -7.86
C GLU A 192 -102.06 2.81 -8.84
N ARG A 193 -101.72 1.97 -9.82
CA ARG A 193 -102.68 1.35 -10.75
C ARG A 193 -103.69 0.49 -10.02
N GLU A 194 -103.23 -0.34 -9.07
CA GLU A 194 -104.11 -1.16 -8.24
C GLU A 194 -105.04 -0.31 -7.38
N GLU A 195 -104.52 0.75 -6.75
CA GLU A 195 -105.34 1.69 -5.98
C GLU A 195 -106.38 2.40 -6.84
N ASN A 196 -106.00 2.87 -8.04
CA ASN A 196 -106.92 3.52 -8.97
C ASN A 196 -108.01 2.55 -9.43
N LYS A 197 -107.63 1.30 -9.72
CA LYS A 197 -108.59 0.23 -10.03
C LYS A 197 -109.57 0.00 -8.87
N ARG A 198 -109.09 -0.08 -7.63
CA ARG A 198 -109.96 -0.19 -6.44
C ARG A 198 -110.92 0.99 -6.32
N ARG A 199 -110.43 2.22 -6.45
CA ARG A 199 -111.27 3.43 -6.43
C ARG A 199 -112.32 3.44 -7.53
N TYR A 200 -111.99 2.96 -8.73
CA TYR A 200 -112.93 2.83 -9.82
C TYR A 200 -113.99 1.77 -9.54
N GLU A 201 -113.60 0.62 -9.01
CA GLU A 201 -114.53 -0.45 -8.58
C GLU A 201 -115.47 0.03 -7.47
N GLU A 202 -114.98 0.78 -6.48
CA GLU A 202 -115.79 1.42 -5.43
C GLU A 202 -116.82 2.38 -6.02
N ARG A 203 -116.43 3.23 -6.98
CA ARG A 203 -117.37 4.13 -7.68
C ARG A 203 -118.44 3.37 -8.45
N LEU A 204 -118.06 2.28 -9.13
CA LEU A 204 -119.03 1.43 -9.83
C LEU A 204 -119.97 0.71 -8.86
N ALA A 205 -119.48 0.25 -7.71
CA ALA A 205 -120.31 -0.36 -6.68
C ALA A 205 -121.36 0.64 -6.16
N PHE A 206 -120.93 1.86 -5.83
CA PHE A 206 -121.83 2.94 -5.41
C PHE A 206 -122.89 3.25 -6.48
N ASN A 207 -122.49 3.41 -7.75
CA ASN A 207 -123.44 3.64 -8.85
C ASN A 207 -124.44 2.49 -9.03
N ARG A 208 -124.01 1.24 -8.84
CA ARG A 208 -124.90 0.07 -8.88
C ARG A 208 -125.91 0.09 -7.73
N GLU A 209 -125.48 0.47 -6.53
CA GLU A 209 -126.37 0.62 -5.37
C GLU A 209 -127.38 1.75 -5.58
N GLU A 210 -126.93 2.90 -6.06
CA GLU A 210 -127.82 4.03 -6.39
C GLU A 210 -128.85 3.63 -7.46
N ALA A 211 -128.43 2.91 -8.51
CA ALA A 211 -129.35 2.40 -9.53
C ALA A 211 -130.38 1.41 -8.97
N ARG A 212 -129.98 0.55 -8.02
CA ARG A 212 -130.92 -0.33 -7.29
C ARG A 212 -131.92 0.49 -6.49
N GLN A 213 -131.47 1.49 -5.74
CA GLN A 213 -132.34 2.38 -4.97
C GLN A 213 -133.32 3.15 -5.87
N ARG A 214 -132.86 3.72 -6.99
CA ARG A 214 -133.73 4.41 -7.97
C ARG A 214 -134.76 3.46 -8.58
N ARG A 215 -134.37 2.22 -8.90
CA ARG A 215 -135.29 1.18 -9.40
C ARG A 215 -136.34 0.82 -8.35
N GLU A 216 -135.95 0.65 -7.08
CA GLU A 216 -136.87 0.40 -5.98
C GLU A 216 -137.87 1.56 -5.80
N GLN A 217 -137.40 2.80 -5.83
CA GLN A 217 -138.26 4.00 -5.79
C GLN A 217 -139.26 4.03 -6.96
N MET A 218 -138.80 3.75 -8.19
CA MET A 218 -139.67 3.69 -9.37
C MET A 218 -140.72 2.57 -9.24
N MET A 219 -140.33 1.39 -8.76
CA MET A 219 -141.26 0.28 -8.52
C MET A 219 -142.31 0.64 -7.46
N MET A 220 -141.92 1.34 -6.39
CA MET A 220 -142.88 1.83 -5.40
C MET A 220 -143.88 2.80 -6.03
N LEU A 221 -143.43 3.77 -6.84
CA LEU A 221 -144.32 4.69 -7.56
C LEU A 221 -145.28 3.95 -8.50
N LEU A 222 -144.79 3.02 -9.31
CA LEU A 222 -145.64 2.20 -10.20
C LEU A 222 -146.66 1.38 -9.42
N SER A 223 -146.26 0.78 -8.29
CA SER A 223 -147.18 0.03 -7.42
C SER A 223 -148.25 0.92 -6.79
N SER A 224 -147.93 2.18 -6.49
CA SER A 224 -148.90 3.16 -5.97
C SER A 224 -149.89 3.63 -7.04
N LEU A 225 -149.50 3.62 -8.32
CA LEU A 225 -150.37 3.94 -9.46
C LEU A 225 -151.30 2.78 -9.83
N GLN A 226 -150.91 1.53 -9.59
CA GLN A 226 -151.75 0.34 -9.84
C GLN A 226 -152.80 0.06 -8.74
N LYS A 227 -152.73 0.72 -7.58
CA LYS A 227 -153.66 0.54 -6.45
C LYS A 227 -154.80 1.58 -6.42
N LYS A 228 -155.08 2.25 -7.53
CA LYS A 228 -156.28 3.06 -7.77
C LYS A 228 -157.13 2.39 -8.83
#